data_AF-A0A1E7EZD8-F1
#
_entry.id   AF-A0A1E7EZD8-F1
#
_cell.length_a   1.000
_cell.length_b   1.000
_cell.length_c   1.000
_cell.angle_alpha   90.00
_cell.angle_beta   90.00
_cell.angle_gamma   90.00
#
_symmetry.space_group_name_H-M   'P 1'
#
loop_
_entity.id
_entity.type
_entity.pdbx_description
1 polymer ?
#
loop_
_entity_poly.entity_id
_entity_poly.type
_entity_poly.pdbx_seq_one_letter_code
_entity_poly.pdbx_strand_id
1 'polypeptide(L)'
;MTSSTNTRSSSSSRSRSSSSTIFDRYPILNGIGGLSHGSFFRIQDSSVLQEQERGQGGRGPTSESLAPQLYKIMIGESFIYSPNLTWLIMSVYNANNTNTTNVHVVQLQPQLQDVIILLDRIYINLFLALSYITFWHCALYFWGYCNRPFVSNRIYNIHKVLHNIFYTVLGIFQWTIVEGMFIYLYKSKKLPYCTTTITTNDNSTENWNWNWNILFQTLILSILVPSYRDIHFYFTHRFIHIRCLYKYIHSVHHRNTDIEPFAGLAMHPIEHLYYFTCYGPLLILPTLFQFKLHPFLLFWMGMHVIITPAASHSGYEDHFSADILHYLHHRYCECNYSAGINFDSYFGTYRNTLAVPQKQLTFKVVVEEEEETTTATATKLPPAPPADPKSTLIGWYYPEHIEYQLDPNSGKITMRSSMMVIYSIPFGPLLWAFILGIWTAPTRISWRKMFLAPFDKDSTFSLVLHFGLGFILGVLPISYLLYLHLI
;
A
#
# COMPACT_ATOMS: atom_id res chain seq x y z
N MET A 1 -33.77 9.94 -68.83
CA MET A 1 -33.15 10.57 -67.66
C MET A 1 -31.91 9.76 -67.29
N THR A 2 -30.74 10.33 -67.60
CA THR A 2 -29.49 10.34 -66.79
C THR A 2 -29.21 9.16 -65.85
N SER A 3 -28.15 8.39 -66.15
CA SER A 3 -26.89 8.26 -65.38
C SER A 3 -26.96 7.25 -64.21
N SER A 4 -25.99 6.40 -63.87
CA SER A 4 -24.61 6.17 -64.32
C SER A 4 -24.06 4.96 -63.54
N THR A 5 -23.39 4.05 -64.26
CA THR A 5 -22.13 3.35 -63.92
C THR A 5 -21.84 2.72 -62.53
N ASN A 6 -21.45 1.44 -62.63
CA ASN A 6 -20.22 0.81 -62.14
C ASN A 6 -20.11 0.16 -60.74
N THR A 7 -20.06 -1.18 -60.79
CA THR A 7 -18.97 -2.07 -60.35
C THR A 7 -18.25 -1.78 -59.03
N ARG A 8 -18.23 -2.76 -58.12
CA ARG A 8 -17.04 -3.60 -57.85
C ARG A 8 -17.32 -4.68 -56.79
N SER A 9 -16.95 -5.89 -57.14
CA SER A 9 -16.59 -6.95 -56.20
C SER A 9 -15.32 -6.55 -55.44
N SER A 10 -15.32 -6.76 -54.12
CA SER A 10 -14.10 -7.05 -53.37
C SER A 10 -14.46 -7.79 -52.09
N SER A 11 -14.14 -9.07 -52.09
CA SER A 11 -13.87 -9.88 -50.90
C SER A 11 -13.01 -9.09 -49.91
N SER A 12 -13.47 -8.91 -48.68
CA SER A 12 -12.57 -8.64 -47.55
C SER A 12 -12.70 -9.78 -46.54
N SER A 13 -11.85 -10.79 -46.74
CA SER A 13 -11.43 -11.69 -45.69
C SER A 13 -10.67 -10.85 -44.65
N ARG A 14 -11.37 -10.37 -43.61
CA ARG A 14 -10.70 -9.96 -42.38
C ARG A 14 -10.30 -11.24 -41.65
N SER A 15 -9.12 -11.76 -41.96
CA SER A 15 -8.40 -12.66 -41.07
C SER A 15 -8.14 -11.90 -39.76
N ARG A 16 -9.01 -12.10 -38.77
CA ARG A 16 -8.59 -11.95 -37.38
C ARG A 16 -7.54 -13.04 -37.15
N SER A 17 -6.27 -12.70 -37.27
CA SER A 17 -5.23 -13.49 -36.63
C SER A 17 -5.44 -13.33 -35.13
N SER A 18 -6.30 -14.17 -34.54
CA SER A 18 -6.19 -14.45 -33.12
C SER A 18 -4.81 -15.07 -32.95
N SER A 19 -3.85 -14.30 -32.46
CA SER A 19 -2.61 -14.87 -31.96
C SER A 19 -3.01 -15.82 -30.86
N SER A 20 -3.05 -17.12 -31.16
CA SER A 20 -3.27 -18.13 -30.14
C SER A 20 -2.11 -18.00 -29.17
N THR A 21 -2.43 -17.56 -27.96
CA THR A 21 -1.42 -17.47 -26.92
C THR A 21 -1.02 -18.91 -26.57
N ILE A 22 0.20 -19.12 -26.07
CA ILE A 22 0.64 -20.44 -25.58
C ILE A 22 -0.37 -21.05 -24.58
N PHE A 23 -1.16 -20.20 -23.92
CA PHE A 23 -2.17 -20.54 -22.92
C PHE A 23 -3.45 -21.15 -23.49
N ASP A 24 -3.78 -20.91 -24.77
CA ASP A 24 -4.94 -21.55 -25.43
C ASP A 24 -4.74 -23.07 -25.64
N ARG A 25 -3.50 -23.55 -25.48
CA ARG A 25 -3.11 -24.96 -25.67
C ARG A 25 -3.31 -25.85 -24.44
N TYR A 26 -3.53 -25.28 -23.25
CA TYR A 26 -3.65 -26.03 -21.99
C TYR A 26 -4.82 -25.49 -21.12
N PRO A 27 -6.06 -26.00 -21.29
CA PRO A 27 -7.24 -25.45 -20.62
C PRO A 27 -7.22 -25.56 -19.09
N ILE A 28 -6.49 -26.54 -18.51
CA ILE A 28 -6.31 -26.69 -17.05
C ILE A 28 -5.42 -25.58 -16.45
N LEU A 29 -4.54 -24.98 -17.26
CA LEU A 29 -3.64 -23.90 -16.82
C LEU A 29 -4.24 -22.50 -17.07
N ASN A 30 -5.43 -22.44 -17.68
CA ASN A 30 -6.09 -21.20 -18.03
C ASN A 30 -6.52 -20.47 -16.74
N GLY A 31 -6.00 -19.26 -16.54
CA GLY A 31 -6.30 -18.41 -15.38
C GLY A 31 -5.50 -18.65 -14.10
N ILE A 32 -4.68 -19.69 -14.00
CA ILE A 32 -3.82 -19.90 -12.82
C ILE A 32 -2.82 -18.74 -12.72
N GLY A 33 -2.68 -18.18 -11.52
CA GLY A 33 -1.80 -17.03 -11.29
C GLY A 33 -2.23 -15.74 -12.00
N GLY A 34 -3.47 -15.69 -12.50
CA GLY A 34 -4.06 -14.55 -13.21
C GLY A 34 -3.81 -14.52 -14.73
N LEU A 35 -3.18 -15.53 -15.34
CA LEU A 35 -2.68 -15.45 -16.72
C LEU A 35 -3.72 -15.49 -17.86
N SER A 36 -5.02 -15.64 -17.57
CA SER A 36 -6.12 -15.45 -18.54
C SER A 36 -7.50 -15.54 -17.88
N HIS A 37 -8.47 -14.73 -18.33
CA HIS A 37 -9.90 -14.75 -17.95
C HIS A 37 -10.31 -14.84 -16.47
N GLY A 38 -9.55 -14.29 -15.52
CA GLY A 38 -10.00 -14.34 -14.11
C GLY A 38 -9.16 -13.61 -13.07
N SER A 39 -8.71 -12.38 -13.33
CA SER A 39 -7.99 -11.60 -12.30
C SER A 39 -8.94 -10.90 -11.33
N PHE A 40 -8.58 -10.91 -10.04
CA PHE A 40 -9.28 -10.19 -8.96
C PHE A 40 -9.35 -8.66 -9.18
N PHE A 41 -8.39 -8.09 -9.90
CA PHE A 41 -8.37 -6.67 -10.27
C PHE A 41 -9.28 -6.34 -11.47
N ARG A 42 -9.80 -7.36 -12.17
CA ARG A 42 -10.65 -7.15 -13.34
C ARG A 42 -12.05 -6.75 -12.90
N ILE A 43 -12.31 -5.45 -12.82
CA ILE A 43 -13.67 -4.94 -12.98
C ILE A 43 -14.07 -5.09 -14.45
N GLN A 44 -15.26 -5.64 -14.64
CA GLN A 44 -15.99 -5.99 -15.87
C GLN A 44 -15.46 -5.40 -17.18
N ASP A 45 -15.45 -6.26 -18.21
CA ASP A 45 -15.08 -6.02 -19.60
C ASP A 45 -15.01 -4.55 -20.03
N SER A 46 -13.93 -4.19 -20.70
CA SER A 46 -13.74 -2.89 -21.35
C SER A 46 -14.87 -2.46 -22.31
N SER A 47 -15.75 -3.37 -22.73
CA SER A 47 -16.99 -3.02 -23.45
C SER A 47 -17.95 -2.21 -22.58
N VAL A 48 -17.96 -2.40 -21.26
CA VAL A 48 -18.78 -1.64 -20.30
C VAL A 48 -18.29 -0.18 -20.20
N LEU A 49 -16.98 0.06 -20.30
CA LEU A 49 -16.42 1.42 -20.36
C LEU A 49 -16.75 2.11 -21.69
N GLN A 50 -16.69 1.40 -22.82
CA GLN A 50 -17.07 1.95 -24.13
C GLN A 50 -18.58 2.15 -24.32
N GLU A 51 -19.43 1.32 -23.72
CA GLU A 51 -20.88 1.52 -23.72
C GLU A 51 -21.31 2.70 -22.83
N GLN A 52 -20.59 2.99 -21.75
CA GLN A 52 -20.93 4.11 -20.86
C GLN A 52 -20.52 5.49 -21.41
N GLU A 53 -19.57 5.57 -22.34
CA GLU A 53 -19.32 6.80 -23.11
C GLU A 53 -20.47 7.10 -24.09
N ARG A 54 -21.22 6.08 -24.52
CA ARG A 54 -22.40 6.22 -25.38
C ARG A 54 -23.67 6.39 -24.55
N GLY A 55 -23.76 7.54 -23.90
CA GLY A 55 -25.01 8.21 -23.49
C GLY A 55 -26.24 7.33 -23.30
N GLN A 56 -26.29 6.55 -22.23
CA GLN A 56 -27.56 6.13 -21.62
C GLN A 56 -27.43 6.20 -20.10
N GLY A 57 -28.35 6.93 -19.46
CA GLY A 57 -28.46 7.07 -18.01
C GLY A 57 -28.90 5.78 -17.32
N GLY A 58 -28.12 4.71 -17.48
CA GLY A 58 -28.30 3.42 -16.83
C GLY A 58 -27.60 3.40 -15.48
N ARG A 59 -28.28 2.82 -14.47
CA ARG A 59 -27.74 2.53 -13.14
C ARG A 59 -26.30 2.00 -13.24
N GLY A 60 -25.40 2.54 -12.42
CA GLY A 60 -24.06 1.99 -12.23
C GLY A 60 -24.13 0.50 -11.89
N PRO A 61 -23.02 -0.25 -12.08
CA PRO A 61 -22.99 -1.68 -11.80
C PRO A 61 -23.56 -1.90 -10.40
N THR A 62 -24.62 -2.71 -10.31
CA THR A 62 -25.15 -3.14 -9.01
C THR A 62 -23.98 -3.74 -8.26
N SER A 63 -23.65 -3.20 -7.09
CA SER A 63 -22.62 -3.76 -6.22
C SER A 63 -22.88 -5.26 -6.12
N GLU A 64 -21.93 -6.09 -6.55
CA GLU A 64 -21.99 -7.49 -6.19
C GLU A 64 -22.12 -7.53 -4.66
N SER A 65 -23.13 -8.27 -4.17
CA SER A 65 -23.32 -8.38 -2.74
C SER A 65 -22.03 -8.93 -2.11
N LEU A 66 -21.74 -8.52 -0.87
CA LEU A 66 -20.50 -8.91 -0.19
C LEU A 66 -20.39 -10.44 -0.05
N ALA A 67 -21.53 -11.14 0.02
CA ALA A 67 -21.59 -12.58 0.24
C ALA A 67 -20.93 -13.43 -0.88
N PRO A 68 -21.22 -13.27 -2.18
CA PRO A 68 -20.48 -13.90 -3.27
C PRO A 68 -18.96 -13.67 -3.24
N GLN A 69 -18.52 -12.45 -2.91
CA GLN A 69 -17.10 -12.13 -2.83
C GLN A 69 -16.43 -12.85 -1.65
N LEU A 70 -17.08 -12.81 -0.48
CA LEU A 70 -16.62 -13.56 0.70
C LEU A 70 -16.61 -15.07 0.44
N TYR A 71 -17.60 -15.61 -0.27
CA TYR A 71 -17.63 -17.02 -0.63
C TYR A 71 -16.41 -17.42 -1.47
N LYS A 72 -16.08 -16.66 -2.52
CA LYS A 72 -14.89 -16.89 -3.36
C LYS A 72 -13.58 -16.83 -2.59
N ILE A 73 -13.49 -15.91 -1.61
CA ILE A 73 -12.34 -15.81 -0.69
C ILE A 73 -12.25 -17.07 0.19
N MET A 74 -13.37 -17.49 0.80
CA MET A 74 -13.40 -18.63 1.72
C MET A 74 -13.02 -19.95 1.04
N ILE A 75 -13.39 -20.15 -0.23
CA ILE A 75 -13.01 -21.34 -1.00
C ILE A 75 -11.64 -21.23 -1.67
N GLY A 76 -10.94 -20.09 -1.54
CA GLY A 76 -9.61 -19.86 -2.10
C GLY A 76 -9.56 -19.64 -3.61
N GLU A 77 -10.71 -19.52 -4.29
CA GLU A 77 -10.79 -19.31 -5.73
C GLU A 77 -10.12 -17.99 -6.13
N SER A 78 -10.43 -16.90 -5.42
CA SER A 78 -9.80 -15.60 -5.64
C SER A 78 -8.30 -15.60 -5.36
N PHE A 79 -7.80 -16.57 -4.60
CA PHE A 79 -6.38 -16.71 -4.29
C PHE A 79 -5.63 -17.43 -5.42
N ILE A 80 -6.15 -18.56 -5.90
CA ILE A 80 -5.49 -19.43 -6.88
C ILE A 80 -5.46 -18.79 -8.27
N TYR A 81 -6.54 -18.15 -8.67
CA TYR A 81 -6.69 -17.55 -10.00
C TYR A 81 -6.24 -16.08 -10.07
N SER A 82 -5.54 -15.59 -9.05
CA SER A 82 -4.99 -14.23 -9.02
C SER A 82 -3.46 -14.26 -8.92
N PRO A 83 -2.78 -13.11 -9.10
CA PRO A 83 -1.33 -13.02 -8.91
C PRO A 83 -0.85 -13.45 -7.51
N ASN A 84 -1.76 -13.56 -6.53
CA ASN A 84 -1.47 -13.97 -5.16
C ASN A 84 -0.76 -15.33 -5.09
N LEU A 85 -1.13 -16.30 -5.92
CA LEU A 85 -0.44 -17.58 -5.96
C LEU A 85 1.04 -17.43 -6.35
N THR A 86 1.32 -16.63 -7.37
CA THR A 86 2.69 -16.32 -7.82
C THR A 86 3.49 -15.66 -6.70
N TRP A 87 2.90 -14.67 -6.04
CA TRP A 87 3.55 -13.97 -4.93
C TRP A 87 3.79 -14.89 -3.74
N LEU A 88 2.87 -15.82 -3.44
CA LEU A 88 3.03 -16.79 -2.37
C LEU A 88 4.20 -17.75 -2.66
N ILE A 89 4.34 -18.21 -3.91
CA ILE A 89 5.48 -19.04 -4.33
C ILE A 89 6.79 -18.28 -4.15
N MET A 90 6.83 -16.99 -4.51
CA MET A 90 7.99 -16.13 -4.25
C MET A 90 8.28 -16.01 -2.75
N SER A 91 7.26 -15.95 -1.90
CA SER A 91 7.43 -15.95 -0.43
C SER A 91 7.96 -17.27 0.11
N VAL A 92 7.55 -18.40 -0.44
CA VAL A 92 8.09 -19.72 -0.07
C VAL A 92 9.58 -19.77 -0.43
N TYR A 93 9.94 -19.31 -1.62
CA TYR A 93 11.35 -19.16 -2.01
C TYR A 93 12.10 -18.21 -1.06
N ASN A 94 11.50 -17.06 -0.74
CA ASN A 94 12.08 -16.07 0.17
C ASN A 94 12.34 -16.68 1.57
N ALA A 95 11.38 -17.44 2.10
CA ALA A 95 11.47 -18.08 3.41
C ALA A 95 12.47 -19.24 3.44
N ASN A 96 12.58 -20.03 2.36
CA ASN A 96 13.48 -21.18 2.28
C ASN A 96 14.94 -20.80 2.05
N ASN A 97 15.21 -19.71 1.32
CA ASN A 97 16.57 -19.22 1.11
C ASN A 97 17.13 -18.46 2.32
N THR A 98 16.34 -18.33 3.38
CA THR A 98 16.85 -17.93 4.67
C THR A 98 17.03 -19.12 5.59
N ASN A 99 18.26 -19.29 6.08
CA ASN A 99 18.56 -20.13 7.24
C ASN A 99 17.80 -19.69 8.52
N THR A 100 16.91 -18.68 8.47
CA THR A 100 16.13 -18.18 9.60
C THR A 100 14.89 -19.00 9.93
N THR A 101 14.47 -19.96 9.11
CA THR A 101 13.54 -21.02 9.58
C THR A 101 14.23 -21.97 10.55
N ASN A 102 15.57 -22.01 10.52
CA ASN A 102 16.44 -22.64 11.50
C ASN A 102 17.10 -21.57 12.38
N VAL A 103 16.33 -20.90 13.25
CA VAL A 103 16.78 -19.88 14.24
C VAL A 103 17.90 -20.38 15.19
N HIS A 104 18.37 -21.62 15.03
CA HIS A 104 19.28 -22.32 15.93
C HIS A 104 20.77 -22.28 15.54
N VAL A 105 21.18 -21.71 14.41
CA VAL A 105 22.56 -21.94 13.94
C VAL A 105 23.41 -20.66 13.89
N VAL A 106 24.50 -20.73 14.66
CA VAL A 106 25.85 -20.16 14.46
C VAL A 106 26.31 -19.26 15.62
N GLN A 107 27.43 -19.64 16.23
CA GLN A 107 28.17 -18.96 17.30
C GLN A 107 29.28 -18.03 16.72
N LEU A 108 28.90 -16.92 16.09
CA LEU A 108 29.82 -15.79 15.86
C LEU A 108 29.33 -14.59 16.68
N GLN A 109 30.21 -13.61 16.93
CA GLN A 109 29.89 -12.44 17.76
C GLN A 109 28.49 -11.86 17.40
N PRO A 110 27.58 -11.69 18.39
CA PRO A 110 26.15 -11.48 18.13
C PRO A 110 25.83 -10.33 17.18
N GLN A 111 26.63 -9.25 17.21
CA GLN A 111 26.37 -8.03 16.45
C GLN A 111 26.71 -8.15 14.96
N LEU A 112 27.78 -8.87 14.59
CA LEU A 112 28.19 -9.01 13.19
C LEU A 112 27.23 -9.93 12.41
N GLN A 113 26.68 -10.94 13.08
CA GLN A 113 25.71 -11.87 12.48
C GLN A 113 24.39 -11.19 12.14
N ASP A 114 23.88 -10.34 13.04
CA ASP A 114 22.61 -9.65 12.83
C ASP A 114 22.70 -8.71 11.62
N VAL A 115 23.86 -8.08 11.39
CA VAL A 115 24.13 -7.25 10.21
C VAL A 115 24.19 -8.11 8.94
N ILE A 116 24.89 -9.24 8.96
CA ILE A 116 24.98 -10.14 7.79
C ILE A 116 23.59 -10.66 7.40
N ILE A 117 22.79 -11.10 8.38
CA ILE A 117 21.41 -11.54 8.13
C ILE A 117 20.60 -10.42 7.48
N LEU A 118 20.68 -9.19 8.01
CA LEU A 118 19.97 -8.06 7.44
C LEU A 118 20.41 -7.75 6.00
N LEU A 119 21.71 -7.84 5.70
CA LEU A 119 22.25 -7.67 4.34
C LEU A 119 21.75 -8.76 3.38
N ASP A 120 21.70 -10.01 3.82
CA ASP A 120 21.13 -11.11 3.03
C ASP A 120 19.65 -10.86 2.74
N ARG A 121 18.88 -10.39 3.75
CA ARG A 121 17.47 -10.01 3.56
C ARG A 121 17.31 -8.87 2.58
N ILE A 122 18.17 -7.85 2.65
CA ILE A 122 18.18 -6.72 1.71
C ILE A 122 18.39 -7.25 0.29
N TYR A 123 19.39 -8.10 0.10
CA TYR A 123 19.70 -8.69 -1.21
C TYR A 123 18.52 -9.49 -1.76
N ILE A 124 17.93 -10.39 -0.97
CA ILE A 124 16.83 -11.25 -1.41
C ILE A 124 15.58 -10.42 -1.73
N ASN A 125 15.19 -9.49 -0.85
CA ASN A 125 13.99 -8.67 -1.06
C ASN A 125 14.16 -7.74 -2.27
N LEU A 126 15.33 -7.11 -2.44
CA LEU A 126 15.64 -6.31 -3.64
C LEU A 126 15.61 -7.17 -4.90
N PHE A 127 16.29 -8.32 -4.88
CA PHE A 127 16.34 -9.20 -6.04
C PHE A 127 14.95 -9.66 -6.47
N LEU A 128 14.15 -10.20 -5.55
CA LEU A 128 12.82 -10.71 -5.86
C LEU A 128 11.86 -9.61 -6.31
N ALA A 129 11.80 -8.49 -5.57
CA ALA A 129 10.90 -7.39 -5.90
C ALA A 129 11.30 -6.70 -7.20
N LEU A 130 12.56 -6.31 -7.35
CA LEU A 130 13.01 -5.61 -8.56
C LEU A 130 12.94 -6.52 -9.79
N SER A 131 13.22 -7.82 -9.67
CA SER A 131 13.07 -8.74 -10.81
C SER A 131 11.63 -8.79 -11.30
N TYR A 132 10.65 -8.89 -10.38
CA TYR A 132 9.24 -8.90 -10.75
C TYR A 132 8.78 -7.58 -11.35
N ILE A 133 9.09 -6.45 -10.70
CA ILE A 133 8.64 -5.12 -11.14
C ILE A 133 9.29 -4.76 -12.48
N THR A 134 10.60 -5.04 -12.63
CA THR A 134 11.34 -4.80 -13.88
C THR A 134 10.80 -5.68 -15.00
N PHE A 135 10.52 -6.96 -14.74
CA PHE A 135 9.92 -7.84 -15.74
C PHE A 135 8.62 -7.25 -16.29
N TRP A 136 7.70 -6.83 -15.43
CA TRP A 136 6.43 -6.24 -15.87
C TRP A 136 6.61 -4.88 -16.53
N HIS A 137 7.53 -4.04 -16.05
CA HIS A 137 7.86 -2.78 -16.72
C HIS A 137 8.39 -3.05 -18.14
N CYS A 138 9.31 -4.00 -18.32
CA CYS A 138 9.81 -4.33 -19.66
C CYS A 138 8.72 -4.94 -20.56
N ALA A 139 7.91 -5.84 -20.03
CA ALA A 139 6.82 -6.47 -20.77
C ALA A 139 5.81 -5.45 -21.31
N LEU A 140 5.43 -4.49 -20.47
CA LEU A 140 4.43 -3.47 -20.80
C LEU A 140 4.97 -2.39 -21.74
N TYR A 141 6.21 -1.92 -21.50
CA TYR A 141 6.73 -0.72 -22.18
C TYR A 141 7.66 -1.02 -23.36
N PHE A 142 8.28 -2.20 -23.41
CA PHE A 142 9.28 -2.54 -24.44
C PHE A 142 8.92 -3.77 -25.29
N TRP A 143 8.22 -4.76 -24.72
CA TRP A 143 7.89 -5.99 -25.45
C TRP A 143 6.51 -6.00 -26.11
N GLY A 144 5.68 -4.98 -25.85
CA GLY A 144 4.38 -4.83 -26.50
C GLY A 144 3.36 -5.89 -26.08
N TYR A 145 3.43 -6.38 -24.83
CA TYR A 145 2.47 -7.38 -24.31
C TYR A 145 1.05 -6.80 -24.17
N CYS A 146 0.95 -5.49 -24.00
CA CYS A 146 -0.30 -4.74 -23.86
C CYS A 146 -0.33 -3.57 -24.84
N ASN A 147 -1.51 -3.26 -25.37
CA ASN A 147 -1.73 -2.27 -26.42
C ASN A 147 -2.67 -1.13 -25.99
N ARG A 148 -3.31 -1.22 -24.81
CA ARG A 148 -4.32 -0.26 -24.37
C ARG A 148 -3.88 0.45 -23.08
N PRO A 149 -3.02 1.49 -23.16
CA PRO A 149 -2.69 2.29 -22.00
C PRO A 149 -3.90 3.10 -21.52
N PHE A 150 -4.01 3.35 -20.20
CA PHE A 150 -5.06 4.23 -19.64
C PHE A 150 -5.01 5.66 -20.20
N VAL A 151 -3.81 6.12 -20.56
CA VAL A 151 -3.59 7.41 -21.24
C VAL A 151 -3.18 7.11 -22.69
N SER A 152 -4.04 7.43 -23.64
CA SER A 152 -3.82 7.14 -25.07
C SER A 152 -2.57 7.81 -25.65
N ASN A 153 -2.28 9.04 -25.22
CA ASN A 153 -1.11 9.82 -25.65
C ASN A 153 0.05 9.72 -24.65
N ARG A 154 0.22 8.57 -24.00
CA ARG A 154 1.29 8.34 -23.02
C ARG A 154 2.67 8.54 -23.67
N ILE A 155 3.53 9.31 -23.00
CA ILE A 155 4.92 9.50 -23.39
C ILE A 155 5.82 8.85 -22.34
N TYR A 156 6.69 7.94 -22.78
CA TYR A 156 7.65 7.32 -21.89
C TYR A 156 8.66 8.36 -21.38
N ASN A 157 8.85 8.43 -20.07
CA ASN A 157 9.78 9.37 -19.43
C ASN A 157 10.70 8.62 -18.46
N ILE A 158 11.95 8.44 -18.88
CA ILE A 158 12.96 7.72 -18.09
C ILE A 158 13.30 8.41 -16.76
N HIS A 159 13.30 9.75 -16.70
CA HIS A 159 13.60 10.47 -15.46
C HIS A 159 12.53 10.24 -14.40
N LYS A 160 11.26 10.16 -14.82
CA LYS A 160 10.15 9.78 -13.95
C LYS A 160 10.30 8.36 -13.43
N VAL A 161 10.64 7.41 -14.32
CA VAL A 161 10.86 6.00 -13.95
C VAL A 161 12.03 5.87 -12.97
N LEU A 162 13.16 6.52 -13.21
CA LEU A 162 14.31 6.51 -12.29
C LEU A 162 13.96 7.05 -10.91
N HIS A 163 13.16 8.11 -10.85
CA HIS A 163 12.65 8.61 -9.57
C HIS A 163 11.76 7.57 -8.87
N ASN A 164 10.87 6.91 -9.61
CA ASN A 164 9.99 5.88 -9.04
C ASN A 164 10.78 4.66 -8.54
N ILE A 165 11.83 4.26 -9.28
CA ILE A 165 12.79 3.23 -8.87
C ILE A 165 13.46 3.62 -7.54
N PHE A 166 13.92 4.87 -7.40
CA PHE A 166 14.55 5.34 -6.17
C PHE A 166 13.65 5.14 -4.93
N TYR A 167 12.40 5.61 -5.00
CA TYR A 167 11.47 5.44 -3.87
C TYR A 167 11.00 3.99 -3.69
N THR A 168 10.89 3.21 -4.76
CA THR A 168 10.63 1.76 -4.68
C THR A 168 11.72 1.04 -3.90
N VAL A 169 12.98 1.34 -4.23
CA VAL A 169 14.16 0.79 -3.55
C VAL A 169 14.16 1.20 -2.08
N LEU A 170 13.88 2.47 -1.76
CA LEU A 170 13.72 2.92 -0.37
C LEU A 170 12.62 2.17 0.37
N GLY A 171 11.47 1.93 -0.27
CA GLY A 171 10.38 1.14 0.31
C GLY A 171 10.79 -0.29 0.62
N ILE A 172 11.51 -0.95 -0.30
CA ILE A 172 12.04 -2.32 -0.09
C ILE A 172 13.05 -2.34 1.06
N PHE A 173 13.95 -1.35 1.15
CA PHE A 173 14.87 -1.21 2.27
C PHE A 173 14.11 -1.05 3.59
N GLN A 174 13.11 -0.18 3.63
CA GLN A 174 12.33 0.09 4.82
C GLN A 174 11.52 -1.13 5.27
N TRP A 175 10.90 -1.88 4.35
CA TRP A 175 10.29 -3.18 4.69
C TRP A 175 11.32 -4.14 5.28
N THR A 176 12.52 -4.19 4.70
CA THR A 176 13.56 -5.10 5.19
C THR A 176 14.02 -4.77 6.61
N ILE A 177 14.01 -3.49 7.00
CA ILE A 177 14.22 -3.08 8.39
C ILE A 177 13.10 -3.63 9.29
N VAL A 178 11.83 -3.48 8.89
CA VAL A 178 10.69 -4.05 9.62
C VAL A 178 10.82 -5.57 9.74
N GLU A 179 11.19 -6.25 8.67
CA GLU A 179 11.41 -7.68 8.67
C GLU A 179 12.55 -8.10 9.62
N GLY A 180 13.68 -7.39 9.59
CA GLY A 180 14.80 -7.59 10.53
C GLY A 180 14.39 -7.36 11.98
N MET A 181 13.53 -6.37 12.23
CA MET A 181 12.91 -6.11 13.53
C MET A 181 12.09 -7.33 14.01
N PHE A 182 11.24 -7.91 13.17
CA PHE A 182 10.51 -9.12 13.54
C PHE A 182 11.44 -10.32 13.80
N ILE A 183 12.47 -10.52 12.97
CA ILE A 183 13.46 -11.58 13.16
C ILE A 183 14.16 -11.42 14.51
N TYR A 184 14.53 -10.19 14.88
CA TYR A 184 15.09 -9.89 16.19
C TYR A 184 14.11 -10.28 17.32
N LEU A 185 12.82 -9.92 17.22
CA LEU A 185 11.82 -10.28 18.24
C LEU A 185 11.63 -11.79 18.39
N TYR A 186 11.70 -12.55 17.28
CA TYR A 186 11.66 -14.01 17.32
C TYR A 186 12.91 -14.59 18.00
N LYS A 187 14.10 -14.11 17.64
CA LYS A 187 15.39 -14.55 18.21
C LYS A 187 15.49 -14.21 19.70
N SER A 188 15.03 -13.03 20.10
CA SER A 188 15.02 -12.57 21.49
C SER A 188 13.87 -13.16 22.32
N LYS A 189 13.01 -14.01 21.71
CA LYS A 189 11.82 -14.62 22.33
C LYS A 189 10.81 -13.60 22.89
N LYS A 190 10.85 -12.36 22.40
CA LYS A 190 9.88 -11.30 22.78
C LYS A 190 8.57 -11.45 22.02
N LEU A 191 8.60 -12.07 20.83
CA LEU A 191 7.41 -12.41 20.05
C LEU A 191 7.32 -13.94 19.92
N PRO A 192 6.26 -14.57 20.46
CA PRO A 192 6.11 -16.01 20.37
C PRO A 192 5.77 -16.44 18.93
N TYR A 193 6.40 -17.52 18.47
CA TYR A 193 6.15 -18.13 17.16
C TYR A 193 6.06 -19.65 17.28
N CYS A 194 5.58 -20.30 16.23
CA CYS A 194 5.57 -21.76 16.12
C CYS A 194 6.44 -22.23 14.95
N THR A 195 7.05 -23.41 15.12
CA THR A 195 7.69 -24.15 14.03
C THR A 195 6.80 -25.33 13.64
N THR A 196 6.90 -25.76 12.39
CA THR A 196 6.21 -26.94 11.85
C THR A 196 6.84 -28.25 12.31
N THR A 197 8.02 -28.20 12.92
CA THR A 197 8.78 -29.36 13.41
C THR A 197 8.62 -29.58 14.90
N ILE A 198 8.35 -30.83 15.30
CA ILE A 198 8.38 -31.25 16.70
C ILE A 198 9.73 -31.89 16.96
N THR A 199 10.65 -31.21 17.66
CA THR A 199 11.83 -31.86 18.24
C THR A 199 11.41 -32.58 19.51
N THR A 200 11.26 -33.90 19.44
CA THR A 200 11.19 -34.75 20.63
C THR A 200 12.62 -34.98 21.14
N ASN A 201 12.90 -34.62 22.40
CA ASN A 201 14.21 -34.82 23.05
C ASN A 201 14.50 -36.29 23.42
N ASP A 202 14.04 -37.25 22.61
CA ASP A 202 14.34 -38.66 22.84
C ASP A 202 15.50 -39.05 21.93
N ASN A 203 16.67 -39.22 22.57
CA ASN A 203 17.91 -39.66 21.96
C ASN A 203 17.68 -40.98 21.18
N SER A 204 17.55 -40.92 19.85
CA SER A 204 18.20 -41.84 18.88
C SER A 204 17.66 -41.81 17.45
N THR A 205 16.59 -41.07 17.13
CA THR A 205 16.16 -40.87 15.74
C THR A 205 15.48 -39.52 15.60
N GLU A 206 15.97 -38.65 14.71
CA GLU A 206 15.26 -37.43 14.31
C GLU A 206 13.99 -37.82 13.53
N ASN A 207 12.93 -38.22 14.23
CA ASN A 207 11.62 -38.38 13.62
C ASN A 207 11.00 -36.99 13.44
N TRP A 208 11.13 -36.43 12.24
CA TRP A 208 10.44 -35.20 11.83
C TRP A 208 8.92 -35.46 11.76
N ASN A 209 8.24 -35.33 12.90
CA ASN A 209 6.79 -35.34 12.95
C ASN A 209 6.26 -33.92 12.67
N TRP A 210 5.55 -33.78 11.54
CA TRP A 210 4.91 -32.53 11.15
C TRP A 210 3.76 -32.18 12.09
N ASN A 211 3.75 -30.94 12.57
CA ASN A 211 2.60 -30.42 13.29
C ASN A 211 1.51 -29.94 12.30
N TRP A 212 0.63 -30.87 11.92
CA TRP A 212 -0.46 -30.61 10.97
C TRP A 212 -1.39 -29.46 11.37
N ASN A 213 -1.58 -29.22 12.68
CA ASN A 213 -2.40 -28.11 13.16
C ASN A 213 -1.79 -26.76 12.81
N ILE A 214 -0.47 -26.62 13.00
CA ILE A 214 0.28 -25.40 12.65
C ILE A 214 0.32 -25.20 11.14
N LEU A 215 0.49 -26.27 10.38
CA LEU A 215 0.44 -26.21 8.91
C LEU A 215 -0.92 -25.72 8.42
N PHE A 216 -2.01 -26.31 8.93
CA PHE A 216 -3.37 -25.94 8.55
C PHE A 216 -3.72 -24.50 8.94
N GLN A 217 -3.34 -24.07 10.15
CA GLN A 217 -3.45 -22.69 10.59
C GLN A 217 -2.69 -21.73 9.66
N THR A 218 -1.46 -22.06 9.30
CA THR A 218 -0.62 -21.25 8.41
C THR A 218 -1.24 -21.15 7.01
N LEU A 219 -1.78 -22.24 6.49
CA LEU A 219 -2.45 -22.26 5.18
C LEU A 219 -3.70 -21.35 5.17
N ILE A 220 -4.58 -21.49 6.17
CA ILE A 220 -5.77 -20.63 6.28
C ILE A 220 -5.37 -19.16 6.37
N LEU A 221 -4.43 -18.83 7.26
CA LEU A 221 -3.99 -17.45 7.42
C LEU A 221 -3.34 -16.90 6.16
N SER A 222 -2.61 -17.74 5.39
CA SER A 222 -2.02 -17.33 4.12
C SER A 222 -3.10 -16.92 3.10
N ILE A 223 -4.22 -17.62 3.06
CA ILE A 223 -5.38 -17.26 2.21
C ILE A 223 -6.03 -15.95 2.69
N LEU A 224 -6.07 -15.69 4.00
CA LEU A 224 -6.69 -14.49 4.58
C LEU A 224 -5.83 -13.22 4.48
N VAL A 225 -4.51 -13.34 4.31
CA VAL A 225 -3.59 -12.19 4.24
C VAL A 225 -4.00 -11.16 3.17
N PRO A 226 -4.28 -11.54 1.90
CA PRO A 226 -4.76 -10.57 0.90
C PRO A 226 -6.06 -9.85 1.29
N SER A 227 -7.00 -10.53 1.94
CA SER A 227 -8.26 -9.91 2.36
C SER A 227 -8.07 -8.94 3.54
N TYR A 228 -7.24 -9.31 4.52
CA TYR A 228 -6.87 -8.38 5.59
C TYR A 228 -6.14 -7.16 5.04
N ARG A 229 -5.27 -7.38 4.04
CA ARG A 229 -4.56 -6.33 3.32
C ARG A 229 -5.50 -5.35 2.65
N ASP A 230 -6.57 -5.81 2.01
CA ASP A 230 -7.57 -4.90 1.41
C ASP A 230 -8.27 -4.03 2.47
N ILE A 231 -8.62 -4.62 3.62
CA ILE A 231 -9.21 -3.89 4.75
C ILE A 231 -8.22 -2.83 5.26
N HIS A 232 -7.00 -3.26 5.58
CA HIS A 232 -5.94 -2.37 6.05
C HIS A 232 -5.67 -1.25 5.06
N PHE A 233 -5.53 -1.58 3.77
CA PHE A 233 -5.22 -0.61 2.73
C PHE A 233 -6.31 0.43 2.63
N TYR A 234 -7.59 0.06 2.53
CA TYR A 234 -8.68 1.03 2.43
C TYR A 234 -8.67 2.06 3.57
N PHE A 235 -8.57 1.62 4.82
CA PHE A 235 -8.60 2.53 5.97
C PHE A 235 -7.33 3.37 6.11
N THR A 236 -6.15 2.76 5.92
CA THR A 236 -4.88 3.49 6.05
C THR A 236 -4.63 4.43 4.87
N HIS A 237 -5.01 4.03 3.66
CA HIS A 237 -4.94 4.85 2.46
C HIS A 237 -5.85 6.08 2.61
N ARG A 238 -7.12 5.88 2.98
CA ARG A 238 -8.03 7.01 3.23
C ARG A 238 -7.55 7.91 4.38
N PHE A 239 -6.86 7.35 5.38
CA PHE A 239 -6.26 8.12 6.47
C PHE A 239 -5.10 9.01 5.99
N ILE A 240 -4.20 8.53 5.13
CA ILE A 240 -3.10 9.36 4.60
C ILE A 240 -3.59 10.38 3.55
N HIS A 241 -4.82 10.28 3.08
CA HIS A 241 -5.49 11.30 2.26
C HIS A 241 -6.02 12.50 3.06
N ILE A 242 -5.92 12.49 4.39
CA ILE A 242 -6.10 13.68 5.20
C ILE A 242 -5.26 14.81 4.60
N ARG A 243 -5.87 15.96 4.28
CA ARG A 243 -5.26 17.05 3.50
C ARG A 243 -3.79 17.35 3.82
N CYS A 244 -3.40 17.38 5.10
CA CYS A 244 -2.01 17.62 5.49
C CYS A 244 -1.09 16.44 5.17
N LEU A 245 -1.47 15.21 5.54
CA LEU A 245 -0.73 14.00 5.19
C LEU A 245 -0.65 13.84 3.68
N TYR A 246 -1.74 14.14 2.96
CA TYR A 246 -1.73 14.12 1.51
C TYR A 246 -0.69 15.08 0.94
N LYS A 247 -0.76 16.36 1.32
CA LYS A 247 0.11 17.41 0.77
C LYS A 247 1.60 17.10 0.97
N TYR A 248 1.99 16.60 2.14
CA TYR A 248 3.40 16.47 2.52
C TYR A 248 3.97 15.06 2.36
N ILE A 249 3.14 14.02 2.39
CA ILE A 249 3.57 12.62 2.41
C ILE A 249 3.03 11.91 1.17
N HIS A 250 1.70 11.85 1.00
CA HIS A 250 1.07 11.04 -0.06
C HIS A 250 1.14 11.67 -1.46
N SER A 251 1.44 12.98 -1.57
CA SER A 251 1.57 13.69 -2.84
C SER A 251 2.73 13.15 -3.70
N VAL A 252 3.74 12.53 -3.08
CA VAL A 252 4.85 11.87 -3.80
C VAL A 252 4.32 10.71 -4.63
N HIS A 253 3.46 9.88 -4.04
CA HIS A 253 2.79 8.77 -4.71
C HIS A 253 1.86 9.28 -5.83
N HIS A 254 0.98 10.24 -5.49
CA HIS A 254 0.00 10.82 -6.42
C HIS A 254 0.58 11.70 -7.52
N ARG A 255 1.88 12.04 -7.47
CA ARG A 255 2.56 12.71 -8.57
C ARG A 255 2.54 11.85 -9.85
N ASN A 256 2.38 10.53 -9.72
CA ASN A 256 2.27 9.61 -10.83
C ASN A 256 0.85 9.53 -11.40
N THR A 257 0.32 10.63 -11.96
CA THR A 257 -1.01 10.63 -12.61
C THR A 257 -1.11 9.67 -13.80
N ASP A 258 0.02 9.36 -14.41
CA ASP A 258 0.18 8.30 -15.40
C ASP A 258 0.97 7.15 -14.76
N ILE A 259 0.25 6.18 -14.18
CA ILE A 259 0.87 5.11 -13.38
C ILE A 259 1.66 4.13 -14.27
N GLU A 260 2.74 3.60 -13.70
CA GLU A 260 3.58 2.52 -14.25
C GLU A 260 4.09 1.63 -13.10
N PRO A 261 4.57 0.38 -13.34
CA PRO A 261 4.86 -0.58 -12.29
C PRO A 261 5.72 -0.08 -11.11
N PHE A 262 6.76 0.73 -11.33
CA PHE A 262 7.57 1.29 -10.24
C PHE A 262 6.85 2.42 -9.48
N ALA A 263 5.81 3.04 -10.04
CA ALA A 263 5.02 4.06 -9.35
C ALA A 263 4.29 3.49 -8.12
N GLY A 264 4.06 2.17 -8.09
CA GLY A 264 3.31 1.52 -7.03
C GLY A 264 3.90 1.67 -5.63
N LEU A 265 5.23 1.57 -5.50
CA LEU A 265 5.95 1.81 -4.23
C LEU A 265 6.66 3.17 -4.18
N ALA A 266 6.47 4.01 -5.20
CA ALA A 266 7.08 5.33 -5.27
C ALA A 266 6.39 6.32 -4.30
N MET A 267 6.59 6.11 -3.01
CA MET A 267 5.93 6.81 -1.91
C MET A 267 6.96 7.49 -1.01
N HIS A 268 6.55 8.49 -0.24
CA HIS A 268 7.43 9.10 0.76
C HIS A 268 7.81 8.08 1.87
N PRO A 269 9.02 8.08 2.47
CA PRO A 269 9.40 7.10 3.50
C PRO A 269 8.45 7.04 4.71
N ILE A 270 7.87 8.18 5.07
CA ILE A 270 6.84 8.24 6.12
C ILE A 270 5.55 7.53 5.68
N GLU A 271 5.19 7.59 4.39
CA GLU A 271 4.07 6.84 3.84
C GLU A 271 4.32 5.34 3.91
N HIS A 272 5.54 4.90 3.59
CA HIS A 272 5.95 3.49 3.73
C HIS A 272 5.74 2.99 5.17
N LEU A 273 5.94 3.84 6.20
CA LEU A 273 5.69 3.44 7.60
C LEU A 273 4.22 3.06 7.81
N TYR A 274 3.29 3.89 7.34
CA TYR A 274 1.85 3.65 7.44
C TYR A 274 1.38 2.52 6.51
N TYR A 275 1.99 2.40 5.32
CA TYR A 275 1.66 1.36 4.36
C TYR A 275 2.03 -0.04 4.88
N PHE A 276 3.21 -0.19 5.51
CA PHE A 276 3.67 -1.49 5.95
C PHE A 276 3.00 -2.00 7.23
N THR A 277 2.23 -1.19 7.96
CA THR A 277 1.58 -1.61 9.22
C THR A 277 0.54 -2.72 9.08
N CYS A 278 0.27 -3.21 7.86
CA CYS A 278 -0.46 -4.45 7.63
C CYS A 278 0.15 -5.67 8.35
N TYR A 279 1.40 -5.60 8.85
CA TYR A 279 1.97 -6.59 9.77
C TYR A 279 1.31 -6.62 11.15
N GLY A 280 0.42 -5.68 11.49
CA GLY A 280 -0.20 -5.52 12.81
C GLY A 280 -0.74 -6.82 13.45
N PRO A 281 -1.48 -7.68 12.71
CA PRO A 281 -1.94 -8.97 13.25
C PRO A 281 -0.80 -9.91 13.66
N LEU A 282 0.35 -9.84 13.00
CA LEU A 282 1.54 -10.63 13.33
C LEU A 282 2.18 -10.20 14.66
N LEU A 283 1.87 -9.00 15.15
CA LEU A 283 2.26 -8.55 16.49
C LEU A 283 1.17 -8.84 17.51
N ILE A 284 -0.07 -8.45 17.20
CA ILE A 284 -1.16 -8.42 18.17
C ILE A 284 -1.65 -9.83 18.51
N LEU A 285 -1.79 -10.72 17.52
CA LEU A 285 -2.31 -12.07 17.77
C LEU A 285 -1.38 -12.89 18.67
N PRO A 286 -0.05 -12.90 18.47
CA PRO A 286 0.85 -13.63 19.36
C PRO A 286 0.96 -13.01 20.75
N THR A 287 0.96 -11.68 20.90
CA THR A 287 1.22 -11.05 22.20
C THR A 287 -0.03 -10.89 23.05
N LEU A 288 -1.16 -10.47 22.48
CA LEU A 288 -2.39 -10.22 23.24
C LEU A 288 -3.28 -11.46 23.31
N PHE A 289 -3.32 -12.25 22.23
CA PHE A 289 -4.20 -13.42 22.12
C PHE A 289 -3.47 -14.75 22.24
N GLN A 290 -2.15 -14.73 22.52
CA GLN A 290 -1.32 -15.92 22.69
C GLN A 290 -1.36 -16.90 21.49
N PHE A 291 -1.69 -16.38 20.31
CA PHE A 291 -1.80 -17.17 19.10
C PHE A 291 -0.43 -17.31 18.46
N LYS A 292 0.17 -18.50 18.55
CA LYS A 292 1.49 -18.76 17.95
C LYS A 292 1.34 -18.82 16.44
N LEU A 293 2.03 -17.93 15.74
CA LEU A 293 2.03 -17.83 14.29
C LEU A 293 3.33 -18.35 13.71
N HIS A 294 3.25 -18.97 12.53
CA HIS A 294 4.42 -19.44 11.82
C HIS A 294 5.14 -18.24 11.16
N PRO A 295 6.47 -18.07 11.29
CA PRO A 295 7.21 -16.94 10.74
C PRO A 295 7.04 -16.75 9.22
N PHE A 296 6.68 -17.81 8.49
CA PHE A 296 6.33 -17.73 7.06
C PHE A 296 5.33 -16.60 6.74
N LEU A 297 4.36 -16.34 7.62
CA LEU A 297 3.36 -15.29 7.40
C LEU A 297 3.98 -13.88 7.29
N LEU A 298 5.13 -13.64 7.93
CA LEU A 298 5.89 -12.40 7.77
C LEU A 298 6.43 -12.27 6.35
N PHE A 299 7.08 -13.33 5.82
CA PHE A 299 7.62 -13.33 4.46
C PHE A 299 6.52 -13.28 3.40
N TRP A 300 5.39 -13.92 3.67
CA TRP A 300 4.20 -13.80 2.83
C TRP A 300 3.69 -12.36 2.80
N MET A 301 3.42 -11.77 3.96
CA MET A 301 2.97 -10.38 4.07
C MET A 301 3.96 -9.42 3.38
N GLY A 302 5.26 -9.62 3.61
CA GLY A 302 6.35 -8.80 3.10
C GLY A 302 6.46 -8.80 1.59
N MET A 303 6.57 -9.97 0.98
CA MET A 303 6.58 -10.07 -0.49
C MET A 303 5.31 -9.49 -1.09
N HIS A 304 4.16 -9.74 -0.44
CA HIS A 304 2.89 -9.21 -0.89
C HIS A 304 2.97 -7.66 -0.87
N VAL A 305 3.44 -6.99 0.20
CA VAL A 305 3.44 -5.50 0.24
C VAL A 305 4.45 -4.88 -0.71
N ILE A 306 5.59 -5.53 -0.93
CA ILE A 306 6.62 -4.95 -1.79
C ILE A 306 6.39 -5.21 -3.29
N ILE A 307 5.49 -6.13 -3.66
CA ILE A 307 5.23 -6.48 -5.06
C ILE A 307 3.85 -6.06 -5.54
N THR A 308 2.79 -6.25 -4.74
CA THR A 308 1.42 -6.04 -5.24
C THR A 308 1.15 -4.67 -5.83
N PRO A 309 1.72 -3.55 -5.31
CA PRO A 309 1.46 -2.24 -5.89
C PRO A 309 1.85 -2.16 -7.37
N ALA A 310 2.87 -2.90 -7.81
CA ALA A 310 3.27 -2.87 -9.22
C ALA A 310 2.19 -3.43 -10.15
N ALA A 311 1.35 -4.36 -9.67
CA ALA A 311 0.27 -4.93 -10.45
C ALA A 311 -0.85 -3.92 -10.69
N SER A 312 -1.34 -3.24 -9.64
CA SER A 312 -2.38 -2.21 -9.75
C SER A 312 -1.90 -0.93 -10.45
N HIS A 313 -0.58 -0.75 -10.58
CA HIS A 313 0.03 0.39 -11.28
C HIS A 313 0.53 0.04 -12.68
N SER A 314 0.01 -1.03 -13.31
CA SER A 314 0.46 -1.44 -14.66
C SER A 314 0.45 -0.30 -15.68
N GLY A 315 -0.58 0.55 -15.61
CA GLY A 315 -0.79 1.64 -16.57
C GLY A 315 -1.57 1.25 -17.83
N TYR A 316 -2.01 0.00 -17.91
CA TYR A 316 -2.67 -0.59 -19.08
C TYR A 316 -3.98 -1.27 -18.69
N GLU A 317 -5.00 -1.08 -19.52
CA GLU A 317 -6.34 -1.64 -19.37
C GLU A 317 -6.41 -3.12 -19.74
N ASP A 318 -5.58 -3.55 -20.70
CA ASP A 318 -5.51 -4.92 -21.21
C ASP A 318 -4.46 -5.78 -20.50
N HIS A 319 -3.83 -5.23 -19.45
CA HIS A 319 -3.03 -6.01 -18.51
C HIS A 319 -3.95 -6.89 -17.65
N PHE A 320 -3.57 -8.14 -17.41
CA PHE A 320 -4.38 -9.05 -16.60
C PHE A 320 -4.63 -8.55 -15.17
N SER A 321 -3.71 -7.78 -14.58
CA SER A 321 -3.90 -7.15 -13.26
C SER A 321 -4.23 -5.65 -13.35
N ALA A 322 -4.79 -5.19 -14.48
CA ALA A 322 -5.21 -3.80 -14.65
C ALA A 322 -6.17 -3.37 -13.53
N ASP A 323 -5.95 -2.18 -12.98
CA ASP A 323 -6.82 -1.58 -11.97
C ASP A 323 -7.24 -0.17 -12.42
N ILE A 324 -8.42 -0.10 -13.04
CA ILE A 324 -8.99 1.17 -13.51
C ILE A 324 -9.43 2.05 -12.34
N LEU A 325 -9.89 1.47 -11.23
CA LEU A 325 -10.36 2.27 -10.09
C LEU A 325 -9.20 2.99 -9.43
N HIS A 326 -8.08 2.30 -9.28
CA HIS A 326 -6.86 2.89 -8.74
C HIS A 326 -6.23 3.90 -9.70
N TYR A 327 -6.33 3.70 -11.01
CA TYR A 327 -5.99 4.75 -11.97
C TYR A 327 -6.88 6.01 -11.80
N LEU A 328 -8.21 5.83 -11.70
CA LEU A 328 -9.14 6.94 -11.43
C LEU A 328 -8.85 7.62 -10.08
N HIS A 329 -8.41 6.85 -9.08
CA HIS A 329 -7.95 7.37 -7.80
C HIS A 329 -6.76 8.31 -7.96
N HIS A 330 -5.71 7.90 -8.68
CA HIS A 330 -4.56 8.77 -9.01
C HIS A 330 -4.96 10.02 -9.81
N ARG A 331 -6.07 9.95 -10.56
CA ARG A 331 -6.57 11.07 -11.37
C ARG A 331 -7.38 12.10 -10.58
N TYR A 332 -8.24 11.66 -9.66
CA TYR A 332 -9.19 12.53 -8.94
C TYR A 332 -8.92 12.67 -7.43
N CYS A 333 -8.11 11.79 -6.85
CA CYS A 333 -7.66 11.71 -5.45
C CYS A 333 -8.78 11.52 -4.39
N GLU A 334 -10.01 11.99 -4.63
CA GLU A 334 -11.10 11.99 -3.64
C GLU A 334 -12.00 10.74 -3.66
N CYS A 335 -11.66 9.72 -4.44
CA CYS A 335 -12.48 8.52 -4.68
C CYS A 335 -11.63 7.25 -4.84
N ASN A 336 -12.23 6.06 -4.72
CA ASN A 336 -11.59 4.77 -5.01
C ASN A 336 -10.33 4.47 -4.16
N TYR A 337 -10.44 4.48 -2.84
CA TYR A 337 -9.34 4.19 -1.92
C TYR A 337 -9.02 2.70 -1.79
N SER A 338 -9.87 1.80 -2.30
CA SER A 338 -9.69 0.35 -2.24
C SER A 338 -8.66 -0.13 -3.28
N ALA A 339 -8.07 -1.30 -3.03
CA ALA A 339 -7.24 -2.01 -4.02
C ALA A 339 -7.93 -3.28 -4.55
N GLY A 340 -8.44 -4.12 -3.64
CA GLY A 340 -9.08 -5.39 -3.98
C GLY A 340 -10.58 -5.38 -3.74
N ILE A 341 -11.01 -5.84 -2.55
CA ILE A 341 -12.40 -5.69 -2.10
C ILE A 341 -12.82 -4.22 -2.22
N ASN A 342 -13.89 -3.96 -2.96
CA ASN A 342 -14.37 -2.61 -3.27
C ASN A 342 -15.12 -2.00 -2.07
N PHE A 343 -14.36 -1.61 -1.04
CA PHE A 343 -14.86 -0.89 0.14
C PHE A 343 -15.49 0.46 -0.23
N ASP A 344 -15.05 1.06 -1.33
CA ASP A 344 -15.58 2.33 -1.82
C ASP A 344 -17.08 2.28 -2.13
N SER A 345 -17.58 1.13 -2.60
CA SER A 345 -19.01 0.95 -2.88
C SER A 345 -19.84 0.90 -1.60
N TYR A 346 -19.27 0.41 -0.50
CA TYR A 346 -19.96 0.32 0.80
C TYR A 346 -19.90 1.62 1.59
N PHE A 347 -18.83 2.41 1.42
CA PHE A 347 -18.62 3.65 2.15
C PHE A 347 -18.85 4.93 1.34
N GLY A 348 -19.32 4.79 0.10
CA GLY A 348 -19.78 5.92 -0.72
C GLY A 348 -18.65 6.75 -1.34
N THR A 349 -17.46 6.17 -1.50
CA THR A 349 -16.29 6.80 -2.14
C THR A 349 -16.03 6.26 -3.55
N TYR A 350 -16.94 5.45 -4.08
CA TYR A 350 -16.82 4.81 -5.39
C TYR A 350 -17.05 5.77 -6.56
N ARG A 351 -16.18 5.70 -7.56
CA ARG A 351 -16.28 6.43 -8.81
C ARG A 351 -15.83 5.57 -9.98
N ASN A 352 -16.71 5.41 -10.97
CA ASN A 352 -16.42 4.65 -12.19
C ASN A 352 -16.41 5.50 -13.47
N THR A 353 -16.66 6.81 -13.38
CA THR A 353 -16.70 7.70 -14.53
C THR A 353 -15.60 8.75 -14.53
N LEU A 354 -15.05 9.00 -15.72
CA LEU A 354 -14.17 10.13 -16.03
C LEU A 354 -14.92 11.47 -16.10
N ALA A 355 -16.26 11.42 -16.26
CA ALA A 355 -17.08 12.61 -16.25
C ALA A 355 -16.97 13.29 -14.87
N VAL A 356 -16.46 14.52 -14.84
CA VAL A 356 -16.61 15.39 -13.66
C VAL A 356 -18.10 15.59 -13.47
N PRO A 357 -18.68 15.34 -12.27
CA PRO A 357 -20.04 15.78 -12.02
C PRO A 357 -20.08 17.27 -12.34
N GLN A 358 -20.89 17.68 -13.31
CA GLN A 358 -21.02 19.08 -13.78
C GLN A 358 -21.44 20.06 -12.67
N LYS A 359 -21.53 19.60 -11.41
CA LYS A 359 -22.02 20.33 -10.26
C LYS A 359 -21.08 20.16 -9.06
N GLN A 360 -19.80 20.52 -9.20
CA GLN A 360 -19.00 21.20 -8.17
C GLN A 360 -17.58 21.50 -8.68
N LEU A 361 -17.12 22.72 -8.37
CA LEU A 361 -15.75 23.26 -8.55
C LEU A 361 -15.40 23.86 -9.92
N THR A 362 -16.09 24.95 -10.27
CA THR A 362 -15.41 26.09 -10.89
C THR A 362 -14.44 26.70 -9.87
N PHE A 363 -13.23 26.15 -9.77
CA PHE A 363 -12.10 26.96 -9.32
C PHE A 363 -11.77 27.91 -10.48
N LYS A 364 -12.41 29.09 -10.48
CA LYS A 364 -11.83 30.25 -11.16
C LYS A 364 -10.52 30.53 -10.43
N VAL A 365 -9.40 30.12 -11.01
CA VAL A 365 -8.12 30.75 -10.70
C VAL A 365 -8.26 32.17 -11.23
N VAL A 366 -8.69 33.08 -10.36
CA VAL A 366 -8.57 34.51 -10.61
C VAL A 366 -7.09 34.79 -10.44
N VAL A 367 -6.37 34.83 -11.56
CA VAL A 367 -5.11 35.57 -11.63
C VAL A 367 -5.55 37.03 -11.63
N GLU A 368 -5.66 37.61 -10.43
CA GLU A 368 -5.72 39.06 -10.27
C GLU A 368 -4.27 39.55 -10.43
N GLU A 369 -3.97 40.13 -11.59
CA GLU A 369 -2.83 41.02 -11.76
C GLU A 369 -3.09 42.25 -10.87
N GLU A 370 -2.45 42.30 -9.70
CA GLU A 370 -2.44 43.52 -8.89
C GLU A 370 -1.41 44.50 -9.48
N GLU A 371 -1.92 45.53 -10.16
CA GLU A 371 -1.22 46.79 -10.39
C GLU A 371 -0.87 47.44 -9.05
N GLU A 372 0.42 47.75 -8.88
CA GLU A 372 0.93 48.60 -7.81
C GLU A 372 0.20 49.95 -7.78
N THR A 373 -0.48 50.24 -6.67
CA THR A 373 -0.72 51.63 -6.26
C THR A 373 -0.45 51.81 -4.78
N THR A 374 0.65 52.51 -4.53
CA THR A 374 1.10 53.03 -3.24
C THR A 374 0.08 53.98 -2.62
N THR A 375 -0.33 53.74 -1.37
CA THR A 375 -0.46 54.80 -0.35
C THR A 375 -0.48 54.19 1.05
N ALA A 376 0.56 54.49 1.82
CA ALA A 376 0.70 54.11 3.22
C ALA A 376 -0.07 55.08 4.12
N THR A 377 -0.83 54.54 5.08
CA THR A 377 -1.26 55.29 6.26
C THR A 377 -1.02 54.41 7.50
N ALA A 378 -0.08 54.84 8.33
CA ALA A 378 0.32 54.15 9.55
C ALA A 378 -0.71 54.35 10.67
N THR A 379 -1.24 53.27 11.22
CA THR A 379 -1.94 53.25 12.51
C THR A 379 -1.30 52.22 13.44
N LYS A 380 -0.78 52.72 14.57
CA LYS A 380 -0.10 51.97 15.64
C LYS A 380 -1.03 50.91 16.25
N LEU A 381 -0.58 49.65 16.32
CA LEU A 381 -1.20 48.61 17.14
C LEU A 381 -1.01 48.90 18.65
N PRO A 382 -2.00 48.59 19.50
CA PRO A 382 -1.82 48.62 20.95
C PRO A 382 -0.90 47.47 21.42
N PRO A 383 -0.15 47.65 22.52
CA PRO A 383 0.74 46.60 23.03
C PRO A 383 -0.06 45.41 23.56
N ALA A 384 0.45 44.21 23.29
CA ALA A 384 -0.13 42.95 23.76
C ALA A 384 -0.15 42.90 25.30
N PRO A 385 -1.19 42.32 25.93
CA PRO A 385 -1.20 42.11 27.37
C PRO A 385 -0.11 41.09 27.77
N PRO A 386 0.49 41.23 28.96
CA PRO A 386 1.50 40.29 29.43
C PRO A 386 0.86 38.90 29.61
N ALA A 387 1.56 37.88 29.11
CA ALA A 387 1.11 36.50 29.18
C ALA A 387 0.99 36.03 30.64
N ASP A 388 -0.17 35.49 30.98
CA ASP A 388 -0.43 34.77 32.22
C ASP A 388 0.50 33.53 32.28
N PRO A 389 1.39 33.41 33.29
CA PRO A 389 2.37 32.34 33.37
C PRO A 389 1.77 30.97 33.78
N LYS A 390 0.44 30.81 33.87
CA LYS A 390 -0.18 29.55 34.29
C LYS A 390 -1.34 29.05 33.43
N SER A 391 -1.28 29.25 32.11
CA SER A 391 -2.18 28.53 31.18
C SER A 391 -1.39 27.67 30.18
N THR A 392 -1.46 26.34 30.35
CA THR A 392 -1.05 25.36 29.33
C THR A 392 -2.26 24.50 28.98
N LEU A 393 -2.71 24.59 27.72
CA LEU A 393 -3.81 23.80 27.16
C LEU A 393 -3.41 22.33 26.86
N ILE A 394 -2.16 21.94 27.13
CA ILE A 394 -1.65 20.61 26.81
C ILE A 394 -0.83 20.12 28.00
N GLY A 395 -1.37 19.13 28.72
CA GLY A 395 -0.67 18.40 29.78
C GLY A 395 0.37 17.44 29.22
N TRP A 396 1.44 17.96 28.62
CA TRP A 396 2.64 17.18 28.33
C TRP A 396 3.67 17.38 29.43
N TYR A 397 4.00 16.27 30.09
CA TYR A 397 5.16 16.13 30.95
C TYR A 397 6.40 16.35 30.08
N TYR A 398 7.16 17.43 30.34
CA TYR A 398 8.48 17.63 29.74
C TYR A 398 9.44 16.60 30.32
N PRO A 399 10.07 15.71 29.53
CA PRO A 399 11.30 15.08 29.96
C PRO A 399 12.43 16.07 29.66
N GLU A 400 13.14 16.47 30.71
CA GLU A 400 14.43 17.13 30.60
C GLU A 400 15.35 16.28 29.69
N HIS A 401 15.74 16.85 28.55
CA HIS A 401 16.80 16.43 27.64
C HIS A 401 16.78 14.97 27.11
N ILE A 402 16.99 14.81 25.80
CA ILE A 402 17.23 13.50 25.20
C ILE A 402 18.64 13.03 25.63
N GLU A 403 18.72 12.29 26.72
CA GLU A 403 19.97 11.70 27.18
C GLU A 403 20.17 10.32 26.54
N TYR A 404 21.11 10.24 25.61
CA TYR A 404 21.72 8.99 25.17
C TYR A 404 22.87 8.70 26.11
N GLN A 405 22.92 7.51 26.70
CA GLN A 405 24.12 7.07 27.41
C GLN A 405 24.87 6.11 26.49
N LEU A 406 25.98 6.58 25.93
CA LEU A 406 26.94 5.72 25.25
C LEU A 406 27.80 5.09 26.34
N ASP A 407 27.70 3.78 26.55
CA ASP A 407 28.68 3.07 27.38
C ASP A 407 29.98 2.97 26.56
N PRO A 408 31.04 3.72 26.94
CA PRO A 408 32.28 3.78 26.15
C PRO A 408 33.01 2.44 26.08
N ASN A 409 32.74 1.53 27.02
CA ASN A 409 33.42 0.25 27.13
C ASN A 409 32.71 -0.88 26.39
N SER A 410 31.39 -0.78 26.19
CA SER A 410 30.60 -1.80 25.50
C SER A 410 30.04 -1.35 24.14
N GLY A 411 30.13 -0.06 23.80
CA GLY A 411 29.54 0.52 22.59
C GLY A 411 28.01 0.48 22.57
N LYS A 412 27.36 0.10 23.68
CA LYS A 412 25.90 0.11 23.79
C LYS A 412 25.40 1.54 23.95
N ILE A 413 24.48 1.92 23.07
CA ILE A 413 23.63 3.10 23.26
C ILE A 413 22.43 2.67 24.10
N THR A 414 22.36 3.11 25.35
CA THR A 414 21.16 2.98 26.17
C THR A 414 20.32 4.25 26.06
N MET A 415 19.08 4.10 25.58
CA MET A 415 18.11 5.19 25.56
C MET A 415 17.47 5.33 26.94
N ARG A 416 17.59 6.49 27.59
CA ARG A 416 16.96 6.72 28.91
C ARG A 416 15.43 6.81 28.84
N SER A 417 14.85 7.19 27.70
CA SER A 417 13.39 7.29 27.51
C SER A 417 12.95 6.66 26.19
N SER A 418 12.69 5.35 26.22
CA SER A 418 12.11 4.60 25.09
C SER A 418 10.75 5.15 24.66
N MET A 419 9.99 5.73 25.60
CA MET A 419 8.68 6.31 25.35
C MET A 419 8.73 7.46 24.32
N MET A 420 9.74 8.32 24.36
CA MET A 420 9.85 9.42 23.39
C MET A 420 10.00 8.90 21.95
N VAL A 421 10.76 7.82 21.72
CA VAL A 421 10.90 7.21 20.39
C VAL A 421 9.60 6.57 19.93
N ILE A 422 8.94 5.83 20.84
CA ILE A 422 7.68 5.14 20.58
C ILE A 422 6.59 6.12 20.11
N TYR A 423 6.57 7.34 20.64
CA TYR A 423 5.62 8.36 20.22
C TYR A 423 6.12 9.21 19.04
N SER A 424 7.40 9.56 18.97
CA SER A 424 7.91 10.50 17.96
C SER A 424 7.88 9.94 16.55
N ILE A 425 8.19 8.65 16.35
CA ILE A 425 8.23 8.04 15.02
C ILE A 425 6.82 7.97 14.39
N PRO A 426 5.79 7.40 15.06
CA PRO A 426 4.46 7.30 14.48
C PRO A 426 3.64 8.61 14.54
N PHE A 427 3.78 9.41 15.61
CA PHE A 427 2.96 10.61 15.81
C PHE A 427 3.66 11.90 15.41
N GLY A 428 4.99 11.96 15.43
CA GLY A 428 5.75 13.17 15.07
C GLY A 428 5.40 13.69 13.67
N PRO A 429 5.45 12.86 12.61
CA PRO A 429 5.02 13.26 11.29
C PRO A 429 3.58 13.76 11.22
N LEU A 430 2.68 13.09 11.93
CA LEU A 430 1.27 13.45 12.00
C LEU A 430 1.09 14.83 12.66
N LEU A 431 1.70 15.03 13.84
CA LEU A 431 1.67 16.29 14.57
C LEU A 431 2.31 17.43 13.77
N TRP A 432 3.44 17.17 13.13
CA TRP A 432 4.13 18.16 12.30
C TRP A 432 3.30 18.53 11.07
N ALA A 433 2.69 17.55 10.40
CA ALA A 433 1.77 17.80 9.29
C ALA A 433 0.58 18.64 9.75
N PHE A 434 0.06 18.42 10.96
CA PHE A 434 -1.00 19.25 11.54
C PHE A 434 -0.55 20.69 11.78
N ILE A 435 0.61 20.90 12.41
CA ILE A 435 1.18 22.23 12.67
C ILE A 435 1.41 23.00 11.35
N LEU A 436 2.04 22.36 10.36
CA LEU A 436 2.24 22.95 9.04
C LEU A 436 0.91 23.20 8.31
N GLY A 437 -0.08 22.34 8.51
CA GLY A 437 -1.44 22.52 7.99
C GLY A 437 -2.08 23.80 8.52
N ILE A 438 -1.97 24.06 9.83
CA ILE A 438 -2.44 25.30 10.47
C ILE A 438 -1.72 26.52 9.89
N TRP A 439 -0.38 26.45 9.77
CA TRP A 439 0.42 27.61 9.41
C TRP A 439 0.33 27.98 7.93
N THR A 440 0.10 27.00 7.04
CA THR A 440 0.04 27.21 5.58
C THR A 440 -1.37 27.37 5.03
N ALA A 441 -2.39 27.43 5.90
CA ALA A 441 -3.77 27.48 5.46
C ALA A 441 -4.25 28.90 5.10
N PRO A 442 -5.02 29.06 4.02
CA PRO A 442 -5.71 30.31 3.73
C PRO A 442 -6.72 30.64 4.84
N THR A 443 -6.78 31.92 5.24
CA THR A 443 -7.66 32.44 6.31
C THR A 443 -9.16 32.23 6.08
N ARG A 444 -9.57 31.84 4.86
CA ARG A 444 -10.98 31.66 4.45
C ARG A 444 -11.46 30.20 4.39
N ILE A 445 -10.62 29.20 4.66
CA ILE A 445 -11.03 27.78 4.63
C ILE A 445 -11.59 27.37 5.99
N SER A 446 -12.71 26.63 6.01
CA SER A 446 -13.28 26.11 7.26
C SER A 446 -12.34 25.07 7.89
N TRP A 447 -12.24 25.06 9.23
CA TRP A 447 -11.43 24.09 9.97
C TRP A 447 -11.72 22.64 9.53
N ARG A 448 -13.00 22.28 9.31
CA ARG A 448 -13.36 20.94 8.80
C ARG A 448 -12.75 20.61 7.44
N LYS A 449 -12.81 21.53 6.46
CA LYS A 449 -12.20 21.32 5.13
C LYS A 449 -10.68 21.35 5.15
N MET A 450 -10.11 22.00 6.16
CA MET A 450 -8.68 22.12 6.35
C MET A 450 -8.06 20.85 6.92
N PHE A 451 -8.70 20.25 7.93
CA PHE A 451 -8.17 19.09 8.65
C PHE A 451 -8.78 17.77 8.24
N LEU A 452 -10.05 17.77 7.86
CA LEU A 452 -10.79 16.53 7.72
C LEU A 452 -11.05 16.17 6.28
N ALA A 453 -10.73 16.99 5.27
CA ALA A 453 -10.85 16.56 3.88
C ALA A 453 -10.00 15.29 3.66
N PRO A 454 -10.53 14.22 3.03
CA PRO A 454 -11.84 14.13 2.34
C PRO A 454 -13.05 13.75 3.22
N PHE A 455 -12.87 13.48 4.51
CA PHE A 455 -13.92 13.25 5.51
C PHE A 455 -14.75 14.50 5.85
N ASP A 456 -14.55 15.65 5.20
CA ASP A 456 -15.35 16.86 5.45
C ASP A 456 -16.82 16.69 5.04
N LYS A 457 -17.08 15.73 4.14
CA LYS A 457 -18.41 15.32 3.67
C LYS A 457 -19.02 14.16 4.47
N ASP A 458 -18.24 13.54 5.37
CA ASP A 458 -18.68 12.36 6.13
C ASP A 458 -19.62 12.74 7.29
N SER A 459 -20.54 11.83 7.63
CA SER A 459 -21.27 11.90 8.89
C SER A 459 -20.30 11.76 10.07
N THR A 460 -20.66 12.29 11.25
CA THR A 460 -19.83 12.15 12.46
C THR A 460 -19.47 10.70 12.76
N PHE A 461 -20.41 9.78 12.57
CA PHE A 461 -20.17 8.34 12.75
C PHE A 461 -19.15 7.80 11.74
N SER A 462 -19.31 8.13 10.45
CA SER A 462 -18.37 7.70 9.41
C SER A 462 -16.97 8.27 9.65
N LEU A 463 -16.87 9.54 10.04
CA LEU A 463 -15.62 10.19 10.40
C LEU A 463 -14.91 9.44 11.53
N VAL A 464 -15.60 9.18 12.65
CA VAL A 464 -15.02 8.48 13.80
C VAL A 464 -14.58 7.07 13.43
N LEU A 465 -15.41 6.35 12.66
CA LEU A 465 -15.10 5.01 12.20
C LEU A 465 -13.82 4.99 11.34
N HIS A 466 -13.78 5.78 10.28
CA HIS A 466 -12.66 5.74 9.33
C HIS A 466 -11.38 6.34 9.91
N PHE A 467 -11.48 7.44 10.65
CA PHE A 467 -10.33 8.02 11.32
C PHE A 467 -9.80 7.09 12.42
N GLY A 468 -10.70 6.53 13.23
CA GLY A 468 -10.35 5.60 14.31
C GLY A 468 -9.71 4.31 13.78
N LEU A 469 -10.29 3.69 12.76
CA LEU A 469 -9.72 2.50 12.13
C LEU A 469 -8.42 2.82 11.38
N GLY A 470 -8.35 3.96 10.67
CA GLY A 470 -7.11 4.43 10.05
C GLY A 470 -5.98 4.61 11.07
N PHE A 471 -6.29 5.14 12.25
CA PHE A 471 -5.34 5.25 13.35
C PHE A 471 -4.94 3.89 13.95
N ILE A 472 -5.91 3.02 14.24
CA ILE A 472 -5.67 1.70 14.82
C ILE A 472 -4.85 0.82 13.86
N LEU A 473 -5.12 0.89 12.56
CA LEU A 473 -4.47 0.07 11.55
C LEU A 473 -3.15 0.70 11.06
N GLY A 474 -3.08 2.03 10.98
CA GLY A 474 -1.93 2.77 10.43
C GLY A 474 -0.89 3.20 11.46
N VAL A 475 -1.29 3.54 12.68
CA VAL A 475 -0.38 4.18 13.67
C VAL A 475 0.02 3.22 14.78
N LEU A 476 -0.95 2.54 15.39
CA LEU A 476 -0.68 1.66 16.55
C LEU A 476 0.33 0.55 16.28
N PRO A 477 0.36 -0.13 15.11
CA PRO A 477 1.32 -1.19 14.87
C PRO A 477 2.78 -0.70 14.84
N ILE A 478 3.03 0.55 14.45
CA ILE A 478 4.37 1.17 14.49
C ILE A 478 4.80 1.33 15.93
N SER A 479 3.97 1.99 16.74
CA SER A 479 4.22 2.22 18.17
C SER A 479 4.45 0.90 18.91
N TYR A 480 3.64 -0.12 18.59
CA TYR A 480 3.72 -1.41 19.25
C TYR A 480 4.98 -2.21 18.86
N LEU A 481 5.36 -2.18 17.57
CA LEU A 481 6.60 -2.79 17.10
C LEU A 481 7.82 -2.16 17.80
N LEU A 482 7.85 -0.82 17.88
CA LEU A 482 8.92 -0.08 18.55
C LEU A 482 8.95 -0.36 20.05
N TYR A 483 7.79 -0.42 20.70
CA TYR A 483 7.68 -0.78 22.10
C TYR A 483 8.33 -2.14 22.38
N LEU A 484 7.96 -3.18 21.64
CA LEU A 484 8.52 -4.53 21.79
C LEU A 484 10.03 -4.61 21.51
N HIS A 485 10.58 -3.69 20.72
CA HIS A 485 12.02 -3.63 20.48
C HIS A 485 12.79 -3.00 21.63
N LEU A 486 12.22 -1.98 22.25
CA LEU A 486 12.90 -1.12 23.22
C LEU A 486 12.79 -1.63 24.66
N ILE A 487 11.79 -2.44 24.98
CA ILE A 487 11.71 -3.22 26.24
C ILE A 487 12.39 -4.56 26.05
#